data_AF-A0A4R3U240-F1
#
_entry.id   AF-A0A4R3U240-F1
#
_cell.length_a   1.000
_cell.length_b   1.000
_cell.length_c   1.000
_cell.angle_alpha   90.00
_cell.angle_beta   90.00
_cell.angle_gamma   90.00
#
_symmetry.space_group_name_H-M   'P 1'
#
loop_
_entity.id
_entity.type
_entity.pdbx_description
1 polymer ?
#
loop_
_entity_poly.entity_id
_entity_poly.type
_entity_poly.pdbx_seq_one_letter_code
_entity_poly.pdbx_strand_id
1 'polypeptide(L)'
;MTPEELLKAIAEVADGLRTDMAVIGKKCDAIGARHDELKQLKSDGKKKDDVDDATMAQRTAADSVDPAAFAALTQSVADLKRRQSRPMADLNKFADAQAKADSVMRALGSAAEPPMAGEDLVAYKIRTHRKMQPHSPRWKGVDLQIIAADQVALDIALDGIRADAMAASMDTSGMKPLEHRMLTKQLPGGHISREFIGNGTFVKQLSRPVRHVQYIGPRWAGAGA
;
A
#
# COMPACT_ATOMS: atom_id res chain seq x y z
N MET A 1 27.23 -35.98 -4.95
CA MET A 1 28.34 -35.08 -4.59
C MET A 1 29.39 -35.94 -3.92
N THR A 2 30.46 -36.28 -4.62
CA THR A 2 31.56 -37.07 -4.05
C THR A 2 32.42 -36.17 -3.15
N PRO A 3 33.18 -36.73 -2.19
CA PRO A 3 34.09 -35.96 -1.34
C PRO A 3 35.11 -35.12 -2.15
N GLU A 4 35.51 -35.61 -3.32
CA GLU A 4 36.42 -34.92 -4.24
C GLU A 4 35.77 -33.69 -4.91
N GLU A 5 34.48 -33.79 -5.27
CA GLU A 5 33.70 -32.65 -5.80
C GLU A 5 33.50 -31.55 -4.74
N LEU A 6 33.32 -31.93 -3.48
CA LEU A 6 33.22 -31.00 -2.35
C LEU A 6 34.54 -30.24 -2.10
N LEU A 7 35.68 -30.95 -2.12
CA LEU A 7 36.99 -30.32 -1.95
C LEU A 7 37.31 -29.35 -3.09
N LYS A 8 36.94 -29.69 -4.33
CA LYS A 8 37.11 -28.80 -5.49
C LYS A 8 36.25 -27.54 -5.36
N ALA A 9 34.99 -27.68 -4.95
CA ALA A 9 34.11 -26.54 -4.72
C ALA A 9 34.61 -25.63 -3.59
N ILE A 10 35.16 -26.21 -2.50
CA ILE A 10 35.76 -25.44 -1.40
C ILE A 10 37.00 -24.67 -1.88
N ALA A 11 37.84 -25.28 -2.72
CA ALA A 11 39.02 -24.62 -3.30
C ALA A 11 38.63 -23.44 -4.20
N GLU A 12 37.62 -23.61 -5.07
CA GLU A 12 37.11 -22.53 -5.93
C GLU A 12 36.53 -21.36 -5.12
N VAL A 13 35.79 -21.66 -4.03
CA VAL A 13 35.28 -20.63 -3.11
C VAL A 13 36.42 -19.91 -2.38
N ALA A 14 37.46 -20.63 -1.95
CA ALA A 14 38.61 -20.04 -1.28
C ALA A 14 39.42 -19.10 -2.18
N ASP A 15 39.58 -19.45 -3.46
CA ASP A 15 40.26 -18.59 -4.44
C ASP A 15 39.41 -17.37 -4.81
N GLY A 16 38.09 -17.53 -4.92
CA GLY A 16 37.16 -16.40 -5.06
C GLY A 16 37.28 -15.41 -3.90
N LEU A 17 37.26 -15.89 -2.66
CA LEU A 17 37.43 -15.06 -1.46
C LEU A 17 38.78 -14.33 -1.42
N ARG A 18 39.88 -14.97 -1.86
CA ARG A 18 41.18 -14.30 -2.00
C ARG A 18 41.12 -13.16 -3.01
N THR A 19 40.48 -13.38 -4.16
CA THR A 19 40.37 -12.33 -5.18
C THR A 19 39.54 -11.15 -4.69
N ASP A 20 38.44 -11.40 -3.99
CA ASP A 20 37.58 -10.36 -3.42
C ASP A 20 38.31 -9.56 -2.33
N MET A 21 39.06 -10.23 -1.45
CA MET A 21 39.89 -9.55 -0.45
C MET A 21 40.95 -8.64 -1.08
N ALA A 22 41.58 -9.07 -2.19
CA ALA A 22 42.54 -8.24 -2.90
C ALA A 22 41.90 -7.00 -3.55
N VAL A 23 40.66 -7.13 -4.05
CA VAL A 23 39.89 -6.00 -4.59
C VAL A 23 39.47 -5.03 -3.48
N ILE A 24 39.06 -5.54 -2.32
CA ILE A 24 38.72 -4.73 -1.15
C ILE A 24 39.94 -3.96 -0.65
N GLY A 25 41.12 -4.59 -0.58
CA GLY A 25 42.38 -3.93 -0.22
C GLY A 25 42.67 -2.70 -1.10
N LYS A 26 42.59 -2.87 -2.43
CA LYS A 26 42.78 -1.76 -3.39
C LYS A 26 41.78 -0.62 -3.21
N LYS A 27 40.52 -0.93 -2.86
CA LYS A 27 39.49 0.09 -2.59
C LYS A 27 39.79 0.84 -1.29
N CYS A 28 40.23 0.15 -0.25
CA CYS A 28 40.64 0.77 1.02
C CYS A 28 41.83 1.71 0.82
N ASP A 29 42.85 1.29 0.05
CA ASP A 29 44.02 2.14 -0.25
C ASP A 29 43.61 3.41 -1.02
N ALA A 30 42.70 3.29 -1.99
CA ALA A 30 42.17 4.44 -2.74
C ALA A 30 41.35 5.41 -1.85
N ILE A 31 40.62 4.89 -0.86
CA ILE A 31 39.90 5.71 0.12
C ILE A 31 40.88 6.44 1.04
N GLY A 32 41.95 5.76 1.48
CA GLY A 32 43.03 6.37 2.26
C GLY A 32 43.67 7.55 1.52
N ALA A 33 44.05 7.34 0.25
CA ALA A 33 44.62 8.40 -0.58
C ALA A 33 43.70 9.62 -0.72
N ARG A 34 42.39 9.40 -0.97
CA ARG A 34 41.40 10.49 -1.06
C ARG A 34 41.21 11.24 0.26
N HIS A 35 41.30 10.53 1.39
CA HIS A 35 41.18 11.15 2.71
C HIS A 35 42.40 12.04 3.01
N ASP A 36 43.59 11.62 2.61
CA ASP A 36 44.82 12.40 2.78
C ASP A 36 44.85 13.64 1.86
N GLU A 37 44.39 13.52 0.61
CA GLU A 37 44.17 14.68 -0.27
C GLU A 37 43.18 15.68 0.32
N LEU A 38 42.07 15.21 0.89
CA LEU A 38 41.07 16.06 1.53
C LEU A 38 41.62 16.77 2.78
N LYS A 39 42.55 16.12 3.50
CA LYS A 39 43.25 16.72 4.65
C LYS A 39 44.21 17.82 4.22
N GLN A 40 44.97 17.61 3.14
CA GLN A 40 45.90 18.60 2.61
C GLN A 40 45.19 19.85 2.08
N LEU A 41 44.07 19.68 1.37
CA LEU A 41 43.24 20.80 0.90
C LEU A 41 42.67 21.65 2.05
N LYS A 42 42.37 21.03 3.20
CA LYS A 42 41.89 21.74 4.40
C LYS A 42 43.00 22.43 5.19
N SER A 43 44.26 21.97 5.09
CA SER A 43 45.38 22.64 5.76
C SER A 43 45.93 23.83 4.98
N ASP A 44 45.89 23.79 3.65
CA ASP A 44 46.38 24.88 2.79
C ASP A 44 45.40 26.06 2.68
N GLY A 45 44.10 25.82 2.93
CA GLY A 45 43.09 26.90 3.03
C GLY A 45 43.18 27.76 4.30
N LYS A 46 44.19 27.57 5.17
CA LYS A 46 44.29 28.25 6.48
C LYS A 46 45.50 29.21 6.60
N LYS A 47 46.24 29.47 5.51
CA LYS A 47 47.40 30.39 5.50
C LYS A 47 47.38 31.37 4.33
N LYS A 48 46.42 32.29 4.35
CA LYS A 48 46.49 33.66 3.81
C LYS A 48 45.11 34.26 4.01
N ASP A 49 45.01 35.30 4.83
CA ASP A 49 44.01 36.36 4.73
C ASP A 49 44.36 37.45 5.78
N ASP A 50 45.34 38.27 5.42
CA ASP A 50 45.36 39.69 5.80
C ASP A 50 44.64 40.45 4.66
N VAL A 51 43.32 40.38 4.61
CA VAL A 51 42.45 41.35 3.91
C VAL A 51 41.12 41.39 4.64
N ASP A 52 40.96 42.41 5.48
CA ASP A 52 39.68 42.80 6.07
C ASP A 52 38.62 43.04 4.97
N ASP A 53 37.39 42.60 5.24
CA ASP A 53 36.08 43.12 4.75
C ASP A 53 35.11 42.08 4.11
N ALA A 54 35.58 40.96 3.53
CA ALA A 54 34.65 40.00 2.89
C ALA A 54 33.93 39.03 3.86
N THR A 55 34.52 38.76 5.04
CA THR A 55 34.02 37.73 5.97
C THR A 55 32.93 38.21 6.92
N MET A 56 32.86 39.51 7.23
CA MET A 56 31.79 40.07 8.06
C MET A 56 30.47 40.12 7.30
N ALA A 57 30.47 40.53 6.02
CA ALA A 57 29.28 40.55 5.18
C ALA A 57 28.72 39.13 4.93
N GLN A 58 29.59 38.12 4.73
CA GLN A 58 29.18 36.73 4.58
C GLN A 58 28.67 36.09 5.88
N ARG A 59 29.23 36.46 7.04
CA ARG A 59 28.73 36.02 8.36
C ARG A 59 27.39 36.65 8.70
N THR A 60 27.23 37.96 8.47
CA THR A 60 25.93 38.61 8.65
C THR A 60 24.89 38.04 7.69
N ALA A 61 25.24 37.72 6.43
CA ALA A 61 24.28 37.14 5.49
C ALA A 61 23.81 35.72 5.87
N ALA A 62 24.68 34.92 6.51
CA ALA A 62 24.32 33.59 7.03
C ALA A 62 23.52 33.64 8.34
N ASP A 63 23.80 34.62 9.21
CA ASP A 63 23.13 34.81 10.51
C ASP A 63 21.88 35.71 10.45
N SER A 64 21.59 36.36 9.30
CA SER A 64 20.41 37.25 9.13
C SER A 64 19.10 36.51 8.86
N VAL A 65 19.15 35.19 8.66
CA VAL A 65 17.92 34.42 8.41
C VAL A 65 17.44 33.89 9.75
N ASP A 66 16.39 34.51 10.29
CA ASP A 66 15.70 34.01 11.49
C ASP A 66 15.43 32.49 11.30
N PRO A 67 15.96 31.61 12.17
CA PRO A 67 15.78 30.16 12.04
C PRO A 67 14.30 29.76 11.97
N ALA A 68 13.42 30.50 12.62
CA ALA A 68 11.98 30.28 12.56
C ALA A 68 11.42 30.67 11.18
N ALA A 69 11.85 31.80 10.62
CA ALA A 69 11.47 32.23 9.27
C ALA A 69 12.01 31.27 8.20
N PHE A 70 13.23 30.75 8.36
CA PHE A 70 13.80 29.74 7.46
C PHE A 70 13.04 28.41 7.54
N ALA A 71 12.70 27.95 8.75
CA ALA A 71 11.89 26.74 8.93
C ALA A 71 10.49 26.90 8.29
N ALA A 72 9.84 28.06 8.49
CA ALA A 72 8.56 28.38 7.88
C ALA A 72 8.66 28.44 6.34
N LEU A 73 9.71 29.06 5.81
CA LEU A 73 9.96 29.11 4.37
C LEU A 73 10.24 27.72 3.78
N THR A 74 10.97 26.88 4.52
CA THR A 74 11.25 25.50 4.11
C THR A 74 9.96 24.67 4.07
N GLN A 75 9.09 24.84 5.06
CA GLN A 75 7.76 24.22 5.07
C GLN A 75 6.89 24.73 3.91
N SER A 76 6.88 26.05 3.66
CA SER A 76 6.08 26.62 2.57
C SER A 76 6.58 26.14 1.21
N VAL A 77 7.89 26.06 1.00
CA VAL A 77 8.49 25.54 -0.25
C VAL A 77 8.19 24.05 -0.40
N ALA A 78 8.24 23.26 0.70
CA ALA A 78 7.86 21.86 0.67
C ALA A 78 6.37 21.68 0.29
N ASP A 79 5.48 22.49 0.86
CA ASP A 79 4.06 22.49 0.51
C ASP A 79 3.79 22.95 -0.93
N LEU A 80 4.54 23.94 -1.42
CA LEU A 80 4.44 24.40 -2.80
C LEU A 80 4.89 23.31 -3.77
N LYS A 81 5.98 22.60 -3.45
CA LYS A 81 6.44 21.42 -4.20
C LYS A 81 5.42 20.27 -4.17
N ARG A 82 4.71 20.06 -3.05
CA ARG A 82 3.62 19.07 -2.97
C ARG A 82 2.41 19.43 -3.84
N ARG A 83 2.16 20.73 -4.06
CA ARG A 83 1.07 21.26 -4.90
C ARG A 83 1.46 21.37 -6.38
N GLN A 84 2.75 21.45 -6.67
CA GLN A 84 3.28 21.39 -8.03
C GLN A 84 2.97 20.02 -8.66
N SER A 85 2.83 19.96 -9.98
CA SER A 85 2.45 18.74 -10.71
C SER A 85 3.26 17.53 -10.25
N ARG A 86 2.58 16.50 -9.74
CA ARG A 86 3.21 15.28 -9.22
C ARG A 86 3.96 14.54 -10.35
N PRO A 87 5.13 13.95 -10.06
CA PRO A 87 5.84 13.13 -11.03
C PRO A 87 5.01 11.88 -11.39
N MET A 88 5.12 11.43 -12.64
CA MET A 88 4.33 10.30 -13.18
C MET A 88 4.49 9.00 -12.37
N ALA A 89 5.68 8.75 -11.81
CA ALA A 89 5.93 7.57 -10.99
C ALA A 89 5.05 7.52 -9.72
N ASP A 90 4.76 8.68 -9.12
CA ASP A 90 3.90 8.72 -7.94
C ASP A 90 2.43 8.60 -8.33
N LEU A 91 2.02 9.13 -9.49
CA LEU A 91 0.67 8.93 -10.04
C LEU A 91 0.35 7.44 -10.24
N ASN A 92 1.31 6.66 -10.75
CA ASN A 92 1.14 5.21 -10.91
C ASN A 92 0.90 4.51 -9.56
N LYS A 93 1.64 4.87 -8.50
CA LYS A 93 1.44 4.29 -7.16
C LYS A 93 0.06 4.62 -6.59
N PHE A 94 -0.42 5.85 -6.82
CA PHE A 94 -1.79 6.23 -6.43
C PHE A 94 -2.83 5.44 -7.21
N ALA A 95 -2.62 5.27 -8.53
CA ALA A 95 -3.51 4.49 -9.38
C ALA A 95 -3.57 3.02 -8.94
N ASP A 96 -2.43 2.40 -8.61
CA ASP A 96 -2.36 1.03 -8.09
C ASP A 96 -3.11 0.89 -6.76
N ALA A 97 -2.88 1.83 -5.83
CA ALA A 97 -3.57 1.85 -4.54
C ALA A 97 -5.09 2.05 -4.71
N GLN A 98 -5.49 2.93 -5.64
CA GLN A 98 -6.89 3.18 -5.97
C GLN A 98 -7.53 1.93 -6.59
N ALA A 99 -6.89 1.28 -7.56
CA ALA A 99 -7.41 0.09 -8.22
C ALA A 99 -7.66 -1.05 -7.24
N LYS A 100 -6.72 -1.27 -6.30
CA LYS A 100 -6.89 -2.24 -5.21
C LYS A 100 -8.09 -1.90 -4.34
N ALA A 101 -8.23 -0.65 -3.92
CA ALA A 101 -9.37 -0.23 -3.10
C ALA A 101 -10.70 -0.29 -3.85
N ASP A 102 -10.75 0.14 -5.11
CA ASP A 102 -11.95 0.14 -5.94
C ASP A 102 -12.51 -1.26 -6.14
N SER A 103 -11.63 -2.27 -6.30
CA SER A 103 -12.06 -3.66 -6.42
C SER A 103 -12.92 -4.14 -5.24
N VAL A 104 -12.59 -3.68 -4.03
CA VAL A 104 -13.29 -4.05 -2.80
C VAL A 104 -14.49 -3.15 -2.54
N MET A 105 -14.30 -1.85 -2.68
CA MET A 105 -15.35 -0.86 -2.44
C MET A 105 -16.55 -1.07 -3.37
N ARG A 106 -16.31 -1.45 -4.65
CA ARG A 106 -17.37 -1.79 -5.60
C ARG A 106 -18.19 -3.00 -5.17
N ALA A 107 -17.57 -3.99 -4.55
CA ALA A 107 -18.27 -5.15 -3.99
C ALA A 107 -19.16 -4.73 -2.79
N LEU A 108 -18.73 -3.73 -2.03
CA LEU A 108 -19.53 -3.10 -0.95
C LEU A 108 -20.56 -2.08 -1.46
N GLY A 109 -20.67 -1.86 -2.78
CA GLY A 109 -21.62 -0.90 -3.37
C GLY A 109 -21.17 0.56 -3.31
N SER A 110 -19.87 0.81 -3.10
CA SER A 110 -19.26 2.14 -3.01
C SER A 110 -18.07 2.27 -3.97
N ALA A 111 -17.44 3.44 -4.03
CA ALA A 111 -16.26 3.68 -4.86
C ALA A 111 -15.12 4.26 -4.00
N ALA A 112 -13.88 3.98 -4.38
CA ALA A 112 -12.74 4.64 -3.79
C ALA A 112 -12.72 6.11 -4.25
N GLU A 113 -12.57 7.02 -3.30
CA GLU A 113 -12.44 8.45 -3.62
C GLU A 113 -11.07 8.71 -4.25
N PRO A 114 -10.97 9.65 -5.20
CA PRO A 114 -9.70 10.00 -5.80
C PRO A 114 -8.72 10.59 -4.75
N PRO A 115 -7.40 10.54 -5.00
CA PRO A 115 -6.40 11.20 -4.19
C PRO A 115 -6.61 12.72 -4.15
N MET A 116 -6.47 13.34 -2.98
CA MET A 116 -6.58 14.79 -2.84
C MET A 116 -5.28 15.50 -3.23
N ALA A 117 -5.39 16.77 -3.62
CA ALA A 117 -4.23 17.61 -3.93
C ALA A 117 -3.34 17.78 -2.69
N GLY A 118 -2.05 17.49 -2.80
CA GLY A 118 -1.10 17.55 -1.69
C GLY A 118 -1.18 16.38 -0.70
N GLU A 119 -2.11 15.43 -0.87
CA GLU A 119 -2.17 14.20 -0.07
C GLU A 119 -0.94 13.31 -0.30
N ASP A 120 -0.40 12.74 0.76
CA ASP A 120 0.65 11.73 0.69
C ASP A 120 0.07 10.33 0.39
N LEU A 121 0.88 9.42 -0.18
CA LEU A 121 0.44 8.07 -0.54
C LEU A 121 -0.04 7.29 0.70
N VAL A 122 0.66 7.45 1.83
CA VAL A 122 0.33 6.77 3.09
C VAL A 122 -1.00 7.28 3.64
N ALA A 123 -1.17 8.61 3.65
CA ALA A 123 -2.41 9.25 4.05
C ALA A 123 -3.60 8.79 3.19
N TYR A 124 -3.39 8.72 1.87
CA TYR A 124 -4.40 8.23 0.92
C TYR A 124 -4.80 6.78 1.17
N LYS A 125 -3.81 5.89 1.37
CA LYS A 125 -4.06 4.49 1.74
C LYS A 125 -4.91 4.43 3.01
N ILE A 126 -4.53 5.13 4.07
CA ILE A 126 -5.25 5.11 5.36
C ILE A 126 -6.68 5.63 5.21
N ARG A 127 -6.87 6.78 4.55
CA ARG A 127 -8.20 7.38 4.34
C ARG A 127 -9.13 6.41 3.62
N THR A 128 -8.65 5.76 2.57
CA THR A 128 -9.45 4.83 1.78
C THR A 128 -9.79 3.56 2.58
N HIS A 129 -8.85 3.05 3.38
CA HIS A 129 -9.06 1.82 4.15
C HIS A 129 -9.88 2.02 5.42
N ARG A 130 -9.93 3.23 5.98
CA ARG A 130 -10.85 3.58 7.08
C ARG A 130 -12.32 3.31 6.73
N LYS A 131 -12.71 3.41 5.46
CA LYS A 131 -14.07 3.07 5.01
C LYS A 131 -14.36 1.56 5.03
N MET A 132 -13.33 0.75 4.79
CA MET A 132 -13.42 -0.72 4.77
C MET A 132 -13.22 -1.33 6.16
N GLN A 133 -12.50 -0.61 7.03
CA GLN A 133 -12.14 -1.03 8.38
C GLN A 133 -13.30 -1.50 9.27
N PRO A 134 -14.53 -0.94 9.21
CA PRO A 134 -15.66 -1.41 10.03
C PRO A 134 -16.06 -2.86 9.75
N HIS A 135 -15.71 -3.39 8.58
CA HIS A 135 -16.00 -4.78 8.18
C HIS A 135 -14.95 -5.78 8.68
N SER A 136 -13.78 -5.31 9.13
CA SER A 136 -12.73 -6.19 9.66
C SER A 136 -12.86 -6.33 11.18
N PRO A 137 -13.08 -7.54 11.72
CA PRO A 137 -13.14 -7.74 13.16
C PRO A 137 -11.78 -7.51 13.85
N ARG A 138 -10.67 -7.71 13.12
CA ARG A 138 -9.30 -7.57 13.64
C ARG A 138 -8.83 -6.12 13.67
N TRP A 139 -9.25 -5.33 12.68
CA TRP A 139 -8.73 -3.98 12.47
C TRP A 139 -9.74 -2.89 12.83
N LYS A 140 -11.00 -3.22 13.15
CA LYS A 140 -12.01 -2.24 13.56
C LYS A 140 -11.56 -1.47 14.80
N GLY A 141 -11.48 -0.14 14.67
CA GLY A 141 -11.10 0.77 15.75
C GLY A 141 -9.59 0.93 15.97
N VAL A 142 -8.74 0.20 15.23
CA VAL A 142 -7.28 0.36 15.30
C VAL A 142 -6.86 1.64 14.59
N ASP A 143 -5.96 2.43 15.18
CA ASP A 143 -5.41 3.58 14.49
C ASP A 143 -4.27 3.19 13.53
N LEU A 144 -4.56 3.25 12.23
CA LEU A 144 -3.61 2.92 11.17
C LEU A 144 -2.44 3.91 11.07
N GLN A 145 -2.57 5.11 11.64
CA GLN A 145 -1.48 6.09 11.66
C GLN A 145 -0.29 5.63 12.52
N ILE A 146 -0.54 4.83 13.56
CA ILE A 146 0.51 4.29 14.42
C ILE A 146 1.38 3.28 13.66
N ILE A 147 0.75 2.49 12.80
CA ILE A 147 1.41 1.44 11.99
C ILE A 147 2.13 2.04 10.78
N ALA A 148 1.76 3.27 10.37
CA ALA A 148 2.27 3.94 9.19
C ALA A 148 3.79 4.20 9.19
N ALA A 149 4.44 4.12 10.36
CA ALA A 149 5.89 4.21 10.49
C ALA A 149 6.63 3.08 9.74
N ASP A 150 6.03 1.90 9.65
CA ASP A 150 6.54 0.78 8.85
C ASP A 150 5.60 0.51 7.67
N GLN A 151 6.11 0.76 6.45
CA GLN A 151 5.34 0.58 5.21
C GLN A 151 4.95 -0.88 4.97
N VAL A 152 5.80 -1.84 5.36
CA VAL A 152 5.52 -3.26 5.15
C VAL A 152 4.41 -3.72 6.08
N ALA A 153 4.50 -3.35 7.35
CA ALA A 153 3.46 -3.63 8.33
C ALA A 153 2.12 -2.98 7.94
N LEU A 154 2.16 -1.73 7.43
CA LEU A 154 0.98 -1.06 6.93
C LEU A 154 0.35 -1.83 5.76
N ASP A 155 1.13 -2.20 4.75
CA ASP A 155 0.60 -2.90 3.58
C ASP A 155 -0.03 -4.26 3.95
N ILE A 156 0.55 -5.02 4.90
CA ILE A 156 -0.04 -6.26 5.43
C ILE A 156 -1.39 -5.98 6.12
N ALA A 157 -1.46 -4.93 6.94
CA ALA A 157 -2.70 -4.55 7.61
C ALA A 157 -3.79 -4.15 6.60
N LEU A 158 -3.41 -3.36 5.58
CA LEU A 158 -4.32 -2.93 4.52
C LEU A 158 -4.83 -4.11 3.69
N ASP A 159 -3.97 -5.08 3.35
CA ASP A 159 -4.36 -6.30 2.64
C ASP A 159 -5.33 -7.15 3.48
N GLY A 160 -5.09 -7.27 4.79
CA GLY A 160 -6.01 -7.93 5.72
C GLY A 160 -7.38 -7.24 5.77
N ILE A 161 -7.40 -5.90 5.88
CA ILE A 161 -8.66 -5.13 5.86
C ILE A 161 -9.43 -5.35 4.56
N ARG A 162 -8.75 -5.33 3.41
CA ARG A 162 -9.38 -5.58 2.11
C ARG A 162 -9.96 -6.99 2.01
N ALA A 163 -9.24 -8.00 2.48
CA ALA A 163 -9.69 -9.38 2.47
C ALA A 163 -10.95 -9.57 3.33
N ASP A 164 -10.94 -9.02 4.56
CA ASP A 164 -12.08 -9.09 5.47
C ASP A 164 -13.29 -8.33 4.90
N ALA A 165 -13.06 -7.15 4.32
CA ALA A 165 -14.12 -6.37 3.67
C ALA A 165 -14.73 -7.07 2.46
N MET A 166 -13.91 -7.75 1.63
CA MET A 166 -14.39 -8.60 0.55
C MET A 166 -15.23 -9.76 1.06
N ALA A 167 -14.78 -10.44 2.12
CA ALA A 167 -15.54 -11.53 2.73
C ALA A 167 -16.89 -11.04 3.26
N ALA A 168 -16.91 -9.89 3.93
CA ALA A 168 -18.13 -9.25 4.41
C ALA A 168 -19.08 -8.82 3.27
N SER A 169 -18.54 -8.48 2.09
CA SER A 169 -19.37 -8.17 0.92
C SER A 169 -20.15 -9.38 0.40
N MET A 170 -19.58 -10.58 0.56
CA MET A 170 -20.14 -11.86 0.11
C MET A 170 -21.01 -12.56 1.18
N ASP A 171 -20.97 -12.09 2.43
CA ASP A 171 -21.76 -12.68 3.50
C ASP A 171 -23.26 -12.42 3.32
N THR A 172 -24.05 -13.49 3.43
CA THR A 172 -25.52 -13.50 3.30
C THR A 172 -26.25 -13.67 4.62
N SER A 173 -25.52 -13.88 5.73
CA SER A 173 -26.08 -14.18 7.04
C SER A 173 -27.06 -13.12 7.57
N GLY A 174 -26.82 -11.84 7.23
CA GLY A 174 -27.66 -10.71 7.63
C GLY A 174 -28.75 -10.30 6.63
N MET A 175 -28.87 -10.97 5.49
CA MET A 175 -29.86 -10.62 4.45
C MET A 175 -31.23 -11.23 4.74
N LYS A 176 -32.32 -10.49 4.46
CA LYS A 176 -33.67 -11.04 4.58
C LYS A 176 -33.87 -12.17 3.54
N PRO A 177 -34.79 -13.11 3.80
CA PRO A 177 -35.16 -14.11 2.80
C PRO A 177 -35.56 -13.42 1.49
N LEU A 178 -35.01 -13.90 0.37
CA LEU A 178 -35.22 -13.39 -0.98
C LEU A 178 -34.66 -11.98 -1.27
N GLU A 179 -33.83 -11.45 -0.38
CA GLU A 179 -33.05 -10.25 -0.65
C GLU A 179 -31.73 -10.62 -1.34
N HIS A 180 -31.37 -9.87 -2.38
CA HIS A 180 -30.15 -10.05 -3.15
C HIS A 180 -29.34 -8.76 -3.17
N ARG A 181 -28.03 -8.90 -3.00
CA ARG A 181 -27.05 -7.85 -3.25
C ARG A 181 -26.39 -8.10 -4.61
N MET A 182 -26.31 -7.05 -5.42
CA MET A 182 -25.54 -7.08 -6.65
C MET A 182 -24.07 -6.84 -6.34
N LEU A 183 -23.21 -7.78 -6.74
CA LEU A 183 -21.77 -7.62 -6.79
C LEU A 183 -21.35 -7.29 -8.22
N THR A 184 -20.56 -6.24 -8.35
CA THR A 184 -19.99 -5.83 -9.64
C THR A 184 -18.51 -6.15 -9.66
N LYS A 185 -18.07 -6.98 -10.59
CA LYS A 185 -16.67 -7.36 -10.77
C LYS A 185 -16.19 -6.98 -12.17
N GLN A 186 -15.00 -6.39 -12.25
CA GLN A 186 -14.34 -6.13 -13.52
C GLN A 186 -13.41 -7.30 -13.86
N LEU A 187 -13.58 -7.86 -15.06
CA LEU A 187 -12.80 -8.98 -15.58
C LEU A 187 -11.51 -8.49 -16.27
N PRO A 188 -10.50 -9.35 -16.46
CA PRO A 188 -9.23 -8.98 -17.10
C PRO A 188 -9.37 -8.38 -18.51
N GLY A 189 -10.46 -8.69 -19.22
CA GLY A 189 -10.76 -8.12 -20.55
C GLY A 189 -11.55 -6.80 -20.52
N GLY A 190 -11.71 -6.16 -19.36
CA GLY A 190 -12.49 -4.93 -19.21
C GLY A 190 -14.00 -5.12 -19.13
N HIS A 191 -14.50 -6.34 -19.34
CA HIS A 191 -15.90 -6.69 -19.15
C HIS A 191 -16.34 -6.54 -17.69
N ILE A 192 -17.60 -6.15 -17.49
CA ILE A 192 -18.21 -6.04 -16.17
C ILE A 192 -19.13 -7.24 -15.96
N SER A 193 -18.78 -8.12 -15.02
CA SER A 193 -19.66 -9.16 -14.51
C SER A 193 -20.53 -8.59 -13.38
N ARG A 194 -21.82 -8.90 -13.41
CA ARG A 194 -22.77 -8.58 -12.33
C ARG A 194 -23.33 -9.88 -11.78
N GLU A 195 -22.99 -10.17 -10.54
CA GLU A 195 -23.42 -11.36 -9.83
C GLU A 195 -24.38 -10.96 -8.72
N PHE A 196 -25.40 -11.77 -8.47
CA PHE A 196 -26.37 -11.50 -7.41
C PHE A 196 -26.22 -12.57 -6.33
N ILE A 197 -25.84 -12.14 -5.13
CA ILE A 197 -25.71 -13.02 -3.96
C ILE A 197 -26.85 -12.68 -3.00
N GLY A 198 -27.56 -13.69 -2.51
CA GLY A 198 -28.71 -13.47 -1.64
C GLY A 198 -29.23 -14.76 -1.00
N ASN A 199 -30.14 -14.60 -0.05
CA ASN A 199 -30.70 -15.71 0.70
C ASN A 199 -31.94 -16.28 0.00
N GLY A 200 -31.71 -17.05 -1.06
CA GLY A 200 -32.73 -17.64 -1.94
C GLY A 200 -32.46 -17.38 -3.42
N THR A 201 -33.22 -18.00 -4.30
CA THR A 201 -33.11 -17.78 -5.75
C THR A 201 -34.36 -17.08 -6.27
N PHE A 202 -34.22 -16.23 -7.29
CA PHE A 202 -35.38 -15.65 -7.99
C PHE A 202 -36.29 -16.76 -8.56
N VAL A 203 -35.71 -17.92 -8.91
CA VAL A 203 -36.44 -19.12 -9.34
C VAL A 203 -37.38 -19.64 -8.25
N LYS A 204 -37.03 -19.53 -6.97
CA LYS A 204 -37.90 -19.91 -5.85
C LYS A 204 -39.13 -19.00 -5.73
N GLN A 205 -39.02 -17.72 -6.10
CA GLN A 205 -40.18 -16.81 -6.18
C GLN A 205 -41.14 -17.18 -7.33
N LEU A 206 -40.60 -17.70 -8.42
CA LEU A 206 -41.37 -18.16 -9.58
C LEU A 206 -41.94 -19.58 -9.39
N SER A 207 -41.42 -20.33 -8.42
CA SER A 207 -41.92 -21.67 -8.13
C SER A 207 -43.30 -21.60 -7.49
N ARG A 208 -44.23 -22.45 -7.95
CA ARG A 208 -45.57 -22.53 -7.38
C ARG A 208 -45.47 -22.96 -5.91
N PRO A 209 -46.31 -22.41 -5.00
CA PRO A 209 -46.32 -22.84 -3.61
C PRO A 209 -46.53 -24.35 -3.52
N VAL A 210 -45.72 -25.02 -2.70
CA VAL A 210 -45.81 -26.47 -2.51
C VAL A 210 -47.21 -26.78 -1.98
N ARG A 211 -48.00 -27.48 -2.78
CA ARG A 211 -49.30 -28.00 -2.34
C ARG A 211 -49.05 -29.34 -1.66
N HIS A 212 -49.08 -29.34 -0.34
CA HIS A 212 -49.13 -30.59 0.41
C HIS A 212 -50.47 -31.27 0.13
N VAL A 213 -50.42 -32.44 -0.49
CA VAL A 213 -51.61 -33.27 -0.71
C VAL A 213 -52.01 -33.83 0.65
N GLN A 214 -53.05 -33.27 1.26
CA GLN A 214 -53.54 -33.70 2.57
C GLN A 214 -54.23 -35.07 2.53
N TYR A 215 -54.68 -35.53 1.35
CA TYR A 215 -55.39 -36.79 1.22
C TYR A 215 -55.24 -37.37 -0.20
N ILE A 216 -54.67 -38.57 -0.29
CA ILE A 216 -54.70 -39.43 -1.48
C ILE A 216 -55.54 -40.64 -1.10
N GLY A 217 -56.85 -40.52 -1.22
CA GLY A 217 -57.76 -41.62 -1.00
C GLY A 217 -59.00 -41.50 -1.88
N PRO A 218 -59.71 -42.61 -2.12
CA PRO A 218 -60.90 -42.59 -2.95
C PRO A 218 -61.91 -41.63 -2.34
N ARG A 219 -62.42 -40.71 -3.17
CA ARG A 219 -63.60 -39.90 -2.82
C ARG A 219 -64.75 -40.89 -2.74
N TRP A 220 -65.13 -41.29 -1.53
CA TRP A 220 -66.38 -42.01 -1.30
C TRP A 220 -67.53 -41.07 -1.71
N ALA A 221 -68.00 -41.22 -2.95
CA ALA A 221 -69.28 -40.68 -3.37
C ALA A 221 -70.35 -41.57 -2.74
N GLY A 222 -71.22 -40.97 -1.93
CA GLY A 222 -72.12 -41.67 -1.03
C GLY A 222 -72.91 -42.80 -1.67
N ALA A 223 -72.89 -43.97 -1.02
CA ALA A 223 -74.01 -44.89 -1.05
C ALA A 223 -75.12 -44.27 -0.20
N GLY A 224 -76.04 -43.59 -0.87
CA GLY A 224 -77.26 -43.02 -0.30
C GLY A 224 -78.39 -43.14 -1.30
N ALA A 225 -78.88 -44.36 -1.47
CA ALA A 225 -80.22 -44.71 -1.94
C ALA A 225 -80.52 -46.15 -1.48
#